data_AF-A0A257Q6J3-F1
#
_entry.id   AF-A0A257Q6J3-F1
#
_cell.length_a   1.000
_cell.length_b   1.000
_cell.length_c   1.000
_cell.angle_alpha   90.00
_cell.angle_beta   90.00
_cell.angle_gamma   90.00
#
_symmetry.space_group_name_H-M   'P 1'
#
loop_
_entity.id
_entity.type
_entity.pdbx_description
1 polymer ?
#
loop_
_entity_poly.entity_id
_entity_poly.type
_entity_poly.pdbx_seq_one_letter_code
_entity_poly.pdbx_strand_id
1 'polypeptide(L)'
;MATGSTQPFRPAGTVTVAASTSSSTTALVGGGSSVLVYNASSVTAFFRLGAASGMTALTTDTPVPPGSRMLVDGGPFVSYAAVVLSAGSGAVYFTLGDGDMY
;
A
#
# COMPACT_ATOMS: atom_id res chain seq x y z
N MET A 1 27.77 -10.45 -9.70
CA MET A 1 26.37 -10.15 -9.35
C MET A 1 26.34 -9.97 -7.85
N ALA A 2 26.12 -8.76 -7.35
CA ALA A 2 26.05 -8.54 -5.91
C ALA A 2 24.83 -9.29 -5.40
N THR A 3 25.03 -10.28 -4.52
CA THR A 3 23.98 -10.79 -3.65
C THR A 3 23.49 -9.61 -2.84
N GLY A 4 22.40 -8.99 -3.30
CA GLY A 4 21.79 -7.84 -2.63
C GLY A 4 21.57 -8.18 -1.17
N SER A 5 22.08 -7.35 -0.27
CA SER A 5 21.83 -7.49 1.16
C SER A 5 20.33 -7.43 1.38
N THR A 6 19.68 -8.58 1.61
CA THR A 6 18.27 -8.64 2.01
C THR A 6 18.14 -7.91 3.33
N GLN A 7 17.51 -6.74 3.32
CA GLN A 7 17.21 -6.01 4.55
C GLN A 7 15.83 -6.42 5.04
N PRO A 8 15.72 -6.89 6.29
CA PRO A 8 14.42 -7.11 6.91
C PRO A 8 13.57 -5.83 6.84
N PHE A 9 12.30 -5.97 6.51
CA PHE A 9 11.36 -4.87 6.50
C PHE A 9 11.24 -4.28 7.91
N ARG A 10 11.53 -2.98 8.03
CA ARG A 10 11.49 -2.20 9.25
C ARG A 10 10.30 -1.24 9.17
N PRO A 11 9.15 -1.59 9.77
CA PRO A 11 7.97 -0.74 9.72
C PRO A 11 8.20 0.55 10.52
N ALA A 12 7.94 1.70 9.89
CA ALA A 12 8.04 3.02 10.50
C ALA A 12 6.68 3.58 10.93
N GLY A 13 5.61 3.27 10.18
CA GLY A 13 4.27 3.75 10.47
C GLY A 13 3.20 3.02 9.67
N THR A 14 2.03 2.81 10.28
CA THR A 14 0.89 2.14 9.63
C THR A 14 -0.32 3.06 9.61
N VAL A 15 -0.98 3.12 8.46
CA VAL A 15 -2.23 3.86 8.26
C VAL A 15 -3.31 2.90 7.81
N THR A 16 -4.52 3.10 8.35
CA THR A 16 -5.70 2.33 7.94
C THR A 16 -6.54 3.17 6.99
N VAL A 17 -6.99 2.58 5.89
CA VAL A 17 -7.91 3.22 4.94
C VAL A 17 -9.21 2.43 4.92
N ALA A 18 -10.32 3.12 5.18
CA ALA A 18 -11.65 2.61 4.89
C ALA A 18 -11.86 2.68 3.37
N ALA A 19 -11.62 1.57 2.69
CA ALA A 19 -11.74 1.43 1.25
C ALA A 19 -13.17 1.03 0.86
N SER A 20 -13.59 1.46 -0.33
CA SER A 20 -14.89 1.14 -0.91
C SER A 20 -14.78 1.00 -2.42
N THR A 21 -15.89 0.85 -3.13
CA THR A 21 -15.94 0.94 -4.60
C THR A 21 -15.58 2.32 -5.15
N SER A 22 -15.44 3.32 -4.29
CA SER A 22 -14.87 4.63 -4.62
C SER A 22 -13.44 4.73 -4.10
N SER A 23 -12.56 5.35 -4.90
CA SER A 23 -11.18 5.61 -4.52
C SER A 23 -11.13 6.43 -3.23
N SER A 24 -10.34 5.96 -2.27
CA SER A 24 -10.03 6.65 -1.03
C SER A 24 -8.52 6.84 -0.93
N THR A 25 -8.10 8.06 -0.61
CA THR A 25 -6.68 8.45 -0.58
C THR A 25 -6.31 8.86 0.84
N THR A 26 -5.19 8.34 1.33
CA THR A 26 -4.66 8.65 2.65
C THR A 26 -3.20 9.08 2.58
N ALA A 27 -2.79 9.94 3.51
CA ALA A 27 -1.38 10.24 3.71
C ALA A 27 -0.71 9.06 4.42
N LEU A 28 0.45 8.63 3.92
CA LEU A 28 1.30 7.67 4.61
C LEU A 28 2.04 8.39 5.73
N VAL A 29 2.31 7.66 6.82
CA VAL A 29 3.05 8.19 7.97
C VAL A 29 4.29 7.35 8.22
N GLY A 30 5.36 8.00 8.66
CA GLY A 30 6.68 7.38 8.84
C GLY A 30 7.66 7.74 7.73
N GLY A 31 8.77 7.01 7.66
CA GLY A 31 9.81 7.15 6.65
C GLY A 31 10.17 5.81 6.02
N GLY A 32 10.72 5.87 4.82
CA GLY A 32 11.21 4.73 4.06
C GLY A 32 10.65 4.66 2.65
N SER A 33 11.25 3.84 1.79
CA SER A 33 10.84 3.71 0.38
C SER A 33 9.87 2.55 0.13
N SER A 34 9.76 1.62 1.07
CA SER A 34 8.98 0.39 0.90
C SER A 34 7.64 0.49 1.60
N VAL A 35 6.59 -0.05 0.97
CA VAL A 35 5.23 -0.05 1.49
C VAL A 35 4.72 -1.48 1.55
N LEU A 36 4.39 -1.93 2.75
CA LEU A 36 3.66 -3.16 2.98
C LEU A 36 2.18 -2.86 2.96
N VAL A 37 1.47 -3.44 1.99
CA VAL A 37 0.03 -3.30 1.82
C VAL A 37 -0.63 -4.58 2.34
N TYR A 38 -1.56 -4.47 3.28
CA TYR A 38 -2.37 -5.59 3.75
C TYR A 38 -3.85 -5.33 3.53
N ASN A 39 -4.48 -6.21 2.76
CA ASN A 39 -5.91 -6.13 2.48
C ASN A 39 -6.68 -7.01 3.48
N ALA A 40 -7.30 -6.38 4.49
CA ALA A 40 -8.12 -7.07 5.47
C ALA A 40 -9.59 -7.22 5.04
N SER A 41 -9.94 -6.74 3.84
CA SER A 41 -11.29 -6.91 3.29
C SER A 41 -11.48 -8.32 2.71
N SER A 42 -12.74 -8.68 2.46
CA SER A 42 -13.14 -9.93 1.82
C SER A 42 -13.11 -9.88 0.29
N VAL A 43 -12.65 -8.76 -0.30
CA VAL A 43 -12.68 -8.51 -1.75
C VAL A 43 -11.31 -8.00 -2.22
N THR A 44 -10.98 -8.13 -3.50
CA THR A 44 -9.73 -7.60 -4.06
C THR A 44 -9.67 -6.08 -3.94
N ALA A 45 -8.55 -5.59 -3.40
CA ALA A 45 -8.22 -4.17 -3.36
C ALA A 45 -7.28 -3.82 -4.51
N PHE A 46 -7.45 -2.67 -5.13
CA PHE A 46 -6.52 -2.11 -6.09
C PHE A 46 -5.96 -0.83 -5.51
N PHE A 47 -4.64 -0.70 -5.48
CA PHE A 47 -3.98 0.44 -4.87
C PHE A 47 -3.02 1.13 -5.82
N ARG A 48 -2.79 2.41 -5.54
CA ARG A 48 -1.84 3.27 -6.23
C ARG A 48 -1.07 4.10 -5.21
N LEU A 49 0.24 4.19 -5.41
CA LEU A 49 1.16 4.96 -4.58
C LEU A 49 1.64 6.21 -5.33
N GLY A 50 1.96 7.27 -4.59
CA GLY A 50 2.58 8.47 -5.15
C GLY A 50 2.64 9.65 -4.20
N ALA A 51 2.97 10.83 -4.73
CA ALA A 51 3.29 12.03 -3.94
C ALA A 51 2.11 12.99 -3.72
N ALA A 52 0.99 12.84 -4.45
CA ALA A 52 -0.10 13.80 -4.44
C ALA A 52 -1.35 13.30 -3.70
N SER A 53 -1.99 14.19 -2.93
CA SER A 53 -3.23 13.89 -2.20
C SER A 53 -4.46 13.70 -3.10
N GLY A 54 -4.43 14.24 -4.33
CA GLY A 54 -5.52 14.15 -5.30
C GLY A 54 -5.47 12.93 -6.21
N MET A 55 -4.59 11.96 -5.95
CA MET A 55 -4.52 10.75 -6.76
C MET A 55 -5.76 9.88 -6.55
N THR A 56 -6.15 9.17 -7.59
CA THR A 56 -7.23 8.19 -7.58
C THR A 56 -6.68 6.80 -7.92
N ALA A 57 -7.15 5.80 -7.20
CA ALA A 57 -6.95 4.40 -7.51
C ALA A 57 -8.07 3.91 -8.44
N LEU A 58 -7.70 3.07 -9.40
CA LEU A 58 -8.56 2.44 -10.38
C LEU A 58 -8.49 0.92 -10.24
N THR A 59 -9.52 0.22 -10.71
CA THR A 59 -9.55 -1.26 -10.74
C THR A 59 -8.55 -1.89 -11.71
N THR A 60 -7.82 -1.05 -12.46
CA THR A 60 -6.71 -1.45 -13.33
C THR A 60 -5.33 -1.27 -12.68
N ASP A 61 -5.28 -0.70 -11.47
CA ASP A 61 -4.02 -0.52 -10.73
C ASP A 61 -3.58 -1.85 -10.07
N THR A 62 -2.63 -1.80 -9.14
CA THR A 62 -2.01 -3.01 -8.58
C THR A 62 -3.00 -3.75 -7.67
N PRO A 63 -3.35 -5.01 -7.97
CA PRO A 63 -4.28 -5.78 -7.15
C PRO A 63 -3.61 -6.40 -5.92
N VAL A 64 -4.34 -6.41 -4.81
CA VAL A 64 -4.02 -7.17 -3.59
C VAL A 64 -5.22 -8.06 -3.27
N PRO A 65 -5.07 -9.39 -3.35
CA PRO A 65 -6.14 -10.33 -3.02
C PRO A 65 -6.64 -10.16 -1.58
N PRO A 66 -7.89 -10.59 -1.28
CA PRO A 66 -8.42 -10.53 0.08
C PRO A 66 -7.57 -11.36 1.05
N GLY A 67 -7.38 -10.85 2.27
CA GLY A 67 -6.59 -11.47 3.33
C GLY A 67 -5.09 -11.58 3.03
N SER A 68 -4.61 -10.98 1.93
CA SER A 68 -3.22 -11.07 1.49
C SER A 68 -2.44 -9.78 1.77
N ARG A 69 -1.11 -9.91 1.82
CA ARG A 69 -0.19 -8.78 1.95
C ARG A 69 0.82 -8.75 0.81
N MET A 70 1.24 -7.55 0.42
CA MET A 70 2.19 -7.31 -0.66
C MET A 70 3.22 -6.25 -0.24
N LEU A 71 4.51 -6.53 -0.46
CA LEU A 71 5.57 -5.52 -0.37
C LEU A 71 5.73 -4.89 -1.73
N VAL A 72 5.78 -3.58 -1.76
CA VAL A 72 6.15 -2.84 -2.96
C VAL A 72 7.16 -1.78 -2.62
N ASP A 73 8.09 -1.53 -3.54
CA ASP A 73 8.87 -0.31 -3.50
C ASP A 73 7.99 0.83 -4.03
N GLY A 74 7.67 1.79 -3.15
CA GLY A 74 6.95 3.02 -3.50
C GLY A 74 7.87 4.11 -4.05
N GLY A 75 9.19 3.93 -3.90
CA GLY A 75 10.18 4.95 -4.23
C GLY A 75 10.27 6.07 -3.17
N PRO A 76 11.28 6.95 -3.28
CA PRO A 76 11.62 7.93 -2.25
C PRO A 76 10.61 9.07 -2.09
N PHE A 77 9.66 9.21 -3.02
CA PHE A 77 8.68 10.30 -3.04
C PHE A 77 7.25 9.83 -2.77
N VAL A 78 7.06 8.60 -2.29
CA VAL A 78 5.74 8.14 -1.88
C VAL A 78 5.32 8.86 -0.60
N SER A 79 4.17 9.52 -0.64
CA SER A 79 3.60 10.22 0.52
C SER A 79 2.11 9.93 0.72
N TYR A 80 1.47 9.37 -0.30
CA TYR A 80 0.06 9.02 -0.28
C TYR A 80 -0.17 7.65 -0.89
N ALA A 81 -1.17 6.96 -0.37
CA ALA A 81 -1.72 5.74 -0.93
C ALA A 81 -3.20 5.95 -1.25
N ALA A 82 -3.59 5.64 -2.47
CA ALA A 82 -4.97 5.56 -2.90
C ALA A 82 -5.38 4.10 -3.03
N VAL A 83 -6.62 3.78 -2.69
CA VAL A 83 -7.15 2.41 -2.78
C VAL A 83 -8.62 2.40 -3.18
N VAL A 84 -8.99 1.40 -3.97
CA VAL A 84 -10.37 1.10 -4.35
C VAL A 84 -10.61 -0.40 -4.24
N LEU A 85 -11.78 -0.80 -3.80
CA LEU A 85 -12.19 -2.21 -3.77
C LEU A 85 -12.98 -2.55 -5.03
N SER A 86 -12.86 -3.80 -5.49
CA SER A 86 -13.66 -4.25 -6.63
C SER A 86 -15.16 -4.31 -6.31
N ALA A 87 -15.53 -4.45 -5.03
CA ALA A 87 -16.90 -4.41 -4.53
C ALA A 87 -16.91 -4.14 -3.01
N GLY A 88 -18.04 -3.67 -2.48
CA GLY A 88 -18.27 -3.53 -1.04
C GLY A 88 -17.39 -2.47 -0.36
N SER A 89 -17.15 -2.68 0.93
CA SER A 89 -16.30 -1.85 1.77
C SER A 89 -15.44 -2.71 2.70
N GLY A 90 -14.31 -2.17 3.15
CA GLY A 90 -13.38 -2.89 4.01
C GLY A 90 -12.14 -2.07 4.36
N ALA A 91 -11.29 -2.63 5.21
CA ALA A 91 -10.06 -1.98 5.65
C ALA A 91 -8.86 -2.47 4.82
N VAL A 92 -8.04 -1.52 4.37
CA VAL A 92 -6.71 -1.79 3.82
C VAL A 92 -5.69 -1.03 4.66
N TYR A 93 -4.62 -1.73 5.04
CA TYR A 93 -3.55 -1.20 5.85
C TYR A 93 -2.34 -0.94 4.97
N PHE A 94 -1.76 0.25 5.10
CA PHE A 94 -0.52 0.62 4.45
C PHE A 94 0.52 0.88 5.52
N THR A 95 1.60 0.12 5.50
CA THR A 95 2.72 0.28 6.42
C THR A 95 3.93 0.76 5.63
N LEU A 96 4.40 1.97 5.92
CA LEU A 96 5.63 2.50 5.35
C LEU A 96 6.84 1.95 6.14
N GLY A 97 7.94 1.67 5.46
CA GLY A 97 9.17 1.22 6.09
C GLY A 97 10.33 1.09 5.10
N ASP A 98 11.44 0.56 5.60
CA ASP A 98 12.64 0.27 4.80
C ASP A 98 12.94 -1.22 4.82
N GLY A 99 13.36 -1.76 3.68
CA GLY A 99 13.72 -3.17 3.55
C GLY A 99 12.82 -3.89 2.54
N ASP A 100 13.37 -4.94 1.98
CA ASP A 100 12.87 -5.62 0.78
C ASP A 100 12.40 -7.06 1.08
N MET A 101 12.51 -7.51 2.34
CA MET A 101 12.14 -8.87 2.74
C MET A 101 11.31 -8.89 4.03
N TYR A 102 10.19 -9.62 4.05
CA TYR A 102 9.37 -9.91 5.24
C TYR A 102 8.74 -11.31 5.21
#